data_AF-A0A0R2SEH9-F1
#
_entry.id   AF-A0A0R2SEH9-F1
#
_cell.length_a   1.000
_cell.length_b   1.000
_cell.length_c   1.000
_cell.angle_alpha   90.00
_cell.angle_beta   90.00
_cell.angle_gamma   90.00
#
_symmetry.space_group_name_H-M   'P 1'
#
loop_
_entity.id
_entity.type
_entity.pdbx_description
1 polymer ?
#
loop_
_entity_poly.entity_id
_entity_poly.type
_entity_poly.pdbx_seq_one_letter_code
_entity_poly.pdbx_strand_id
1 'polypeptide(L)'
;MNRKRDEQGSAIAEFVLIATPLFIPALIFFSSMQQSAKEEMTVSTLARQSLRAFITADDLSQGHQRIRFILNQYRELENQGRSSDDQRSGFTYNISCQSQGCLKPGSLVELSLYRSFEIEVYDSDQMARIEN
;
A
#
# COMPACT_ATOMS: atom_id res chain seq x y z
N MET A 1 0.38 43.42 -53.13
CA MET A 1 0.80 42.01 -53.10
C MET A 1 0.67 41.49 -51.68
N ASN A 2 -0.49 40.91 -51.35
CA ASN A 2 -0.79 40.45 -50.00
C ASN A 2 -0.36 38.98 -49.88
N ARG A 3 0.75 38.74 -49.18
CA ARG A 3 1.35 37.42 -49.00
C ARG A 3 0.47 36.64 -48.02
N LYS A 4 -0.41 35.78 -48.54
CA LYS A 4 -1.12 34.77 -47.72
C LYS A 4 -0.04 33.96 -47.00
N ARG A 5 -0.02 34.05 -45.68
CA ARG A 5 0.83 33.20 -44.84
C ARG A 5 0.25 31.79 -44.98
N ASP A 6 1.06 30.84 -45.42
CA ASP A 6 0.70 29.43 -45.46
C ASP A 6 0.26 28.97 -44.06
N GLU A 7 -1.04 28.79 -43.87
CA GLU A 7 -1.62 28.10 -42.72
C GLU A 7 -1.51 26.59 -42.96
N GLN A 8 -0.28 26.06 -42.96
CA GLN A 8 -0.02 24.63 -42.92
C GLN A 8 0.27 24.22 -41.47
N GLY A 9 -0.75 24.38 -40.62
CA GLY A 9 -0.77 23.76 -39.30
C GLY A 9 -1.17 22.30 -39.43
N SER A 10 -0.31 21.36 -39.04
CA SER A 10 -0.68 19.95 -38.94
C SER A 10 -1.67 19.80 -37.78
N ALA A 11 -2.95 19.50 -38.08
CA ALA A 11 -3.99 19.28 -37.06
C ALA A 11 -3.61 18.18 -36.05
N ILE A 12 -2.77 17.24 -36.47
CA ILE A 12 -2.20 16.19 -35.61
C ILE A 12 -1.25 16.80 -34.57
N ALA A 13 -0.42 17.76 -34.97
CA ALA A 13 0.53 18.41 -34.06
C ALA A 13 -0.18 19.27 -33.00
N GLU A 14 -1.26 19.97 -33.37
CA GLU A 14 -2.07 20.75 -32.43
C GLU A 14 -2.77 19.86 -31.40
N PHE A 15 -3.34 18.74 -31.84
CA PHE A 15 -3.95 17.76 -30.94
C PHE A 15 -2.92 17.14 -29.99
N VAL A 16 -1.73 16.77 -30.48
CA VAL A 16 -0.65 16.20 -29.65
C VAL A 16 -0.15 17.22 -28.62
N LEU A 17 -0.01 18.50 -29.00
CA LEU A 17 0.39 19.56 -28.07
C LEU A 17 -0.58 19.72 -26.89
N ILE A 18 -1.87 19.44 -27.09
CA ILE A 18 -2.89 19.47 -26.03
C ILE A 18 -2.94 18.14 -25.26
N ALA A 19 -2.81 17.01 -25.94
CA ALA A 19 -2.95 15.69 -25.32
C ALA A 19 -1.74 15.29 -24.46
N THR A 20 -0.51 15.53 -24.94
CA THR A 20 0.73 15.17 -24.22
C THR A 20 0.82 15.73 -22.80
N PRO A 21 0.57 17.02 -22.53
CA PRO A 21 0.60 17.53 -21.16
C PRO A 21 -0.49 16.93 -20.26
N LEU A 22 -1.60 16.45 -20.83
CA LEU A 22 -2.68 15.81 -20.08
C LEU A 22 -2.37 14.35 -19.73
N PHE A 23 -1.54 13.67 -20.52
CA PHE A 23 -1.10 12.31 -20.20
C PHE A 23 -0.17 12.24 -18.98
N ILE A 24 0.66 13.26 -18.74
CA ILE A 24 1.63 13.23 -17.62
C ILE A 24 0.91 13.12 -16.25
N PRO A 25 -0.08 13.97 -15.90
CA PRO A 25 -0.86 13.81 -14.68
C PRO A 25 -1.59 12.47 -14.60
N ALA A 26 -2.15 11.99 -15.72
CA ALA A 26 -2.84 10.72 -15.76
C ALA A 26 -1.90 9.55 -15.42
N LEU A 27 -0.68 9.54 -15.96
CA LEU A 27 0.31 8.50 -15.66
C LEU A 27 0.76 8.53 -14.20
N ILE A 28 0.97 9.72 -13.63
CA ILE A 28 1.31 9.87 -12.20
C ILE A 28 0.18 9.31 -11.33
N PHE A 29 -1.06 9.68 -11.63
CA PHE A 29 -2.24 9.18 -10.93
C PHE A 29 -2.34 7.65 -10.99
N PHE A 30 -2.20 7.07 -12.19
CA PHE A 30 -2.23 5.61 -12.35
C PHE A 30 -1.09 4.92 -11.60
N SER A 31 0.11 5.49 -11.59
CA SER A 31 1.24 4.95 -10.83
C SER A 31 0.96 4.91 -9.33
N SER A 32 0.44 6.01 -8.77
CA SER A 32 0.05 6.08 -7.35
C SER A 32 -1.04 5.07 -7.01
N MET A 33 -2.08 4.98 -7.85
CA MET A 33 -3.17 4.01 -7.67
C MET A 33 -2.66 2.56 -7.71
N GLN A 34 -1.73 2.25 -8.63
CA GLN A 34 -1.11 0.92 -8.71
C GLN A 34 -0.31 0.58 -7.45
N GLN A 35 0.38 1.56 -6.86
CA GLN A 35 1.13 1.34 -5.63
C GLN A 35 0.20 1.02 -4.44
N SER A 36 -0.87 1.80 -4.26
CA SER A 36 -1.87 1.53 -3.22
C SER A 36 -2.54 0.15 -3.38
N ALA A 37 -2.90 -0.21 -4.61
CA ALA A 37 -3.51 -1.52 -4.88
C ALA A 37 -2.56 -2.70 -4.56
N LYS A 38 -1.26 -2.55 -4.86
CA LYS A 38 -0.24 -3.55 -4.54
C LYS A 38 -0.08 -3.72 -3.03
N GLU A 39 -0.07 -2.62 -2.27
CA GLU A 39 0.02 -2.68 -0.81
C GLU A 39 -1.17 -3.42 -0.20
N GLU A 40 -2.40 -3.10 -0.61
CA GLU A 40 -3.61 -3.78 -0.12
C GLU A 40 -3.59 -5.29 -0.43
N MET A 41 -3.25 -5.65 -1.67
CA MET A 41 -3.16 -7.05 -2.09
C MET A 41 -2.10 -7.82 -1.28
N THR A 42 -0.97 -7.18 -0.99
CA THR A 42 0.13 -7.76 -0.23
C THR A 42 -0.29 -8.01 1.22
N VAL A 43 -0.92 -7.03 1.87
CA VAL A 43 -1.43 -7.17 3.26
C VAL A 43 -2.53 -8.24 3.33
N SER A 44 -3.43 -8.29 2.35
CA SER A 44 -4.47 -9.32 2.27
C SER A 44 -3.86 -10.73 2.14
N THR A 45 -2.79 -10.86 1.35
CA THR A 45 -2.06 -12.12 1.19
C THR A 45 -1.34 -12.52 2.47
N LEU A 46 -0.69 -11.56 3.15
CA LEU A 46 -0.04 -11.76 4.44
C LEU A 46 -1.03 -12.26 5.51
N ALA A 47 -2.22 -11.66 5.59
CA ALA A 47 -3.26 -12.08 6.51
C ALA A 47 -3.70 -13.54 6.23
N ARG A 48 -3.96 -13.87 4.96
CA ARG A 48 -4.34 -15.23 4.56
C ARG A 48 -3.25 -16.25 4.85
N GLN A 49 -1.98 -15.91 4.59
CA GLN A 49 -0.84 -16.77 4.88
C GLN A 49 -0.68 -17.00 6.38
N SER A 50 -0.81 -15.95 7.18
CA SER A 50 -0.72 -16.02 8.65
C SER A 50 -1.86 -16.87 9.22
N LEU A 51 -3.08 -16.68 8.74
CA LEU A 51 -4.24 -17.48 9.15
C LEU A 51 -4.06 -18.96 8.78
N ARG A 52 -3.60 -19.26 7.56
CA ARG A 52 -3.27 -20.64 7.16
C ARG A 52 -2.23 -21.28 8.06
N ALA A 53 -1.18 -20.54 8.42
CA ALA A 53 -0.13 -21.04 9.32
C ALA A 53 -0.65 -21.32 10.73
N PHE A 54 -1.66 -20.57 11.18
CA PHE A 54 -2.32 -20.78 12.46
C PHE A 54 -3.23 -22.01 12.47
N ILE A 55 -4.13 -22.15 11.51
CA ILE A 55 -5.10 -23.27 11.46
C ILE A 55 -4.45 -24.63 11.17
N THR A 56 -3.22 -24.64 10.63
CA THR A 56 -2.42 -25.85 10.36
C THR A 56 -1.43 -26.16 11.47
N ALA A 57 -1.46 -25.43 12.58
CA ALA A 57 -0.66 -25.75 13.75
C ALA A 57 -1.31 -26.86 14.58
N ASP A 58 -0.47 -27.64 15.26
CA ASP A 58 -0.91 -28.74 16.11
C ASP A 58 -1.56 -28.25 17.42
N ASP A 59 -1.19 -27.04 17.87
CA ASP A 59 -1.71 -26.39 19.08
C ASP A 59 -1.85 -24.88 18.89
N LEU A 60 -2.71 -24.25 19.69
CA LEU A 60 -2.95 -22.80 19.67
C LEU A 60 -1.67 -21.99 19.91
N SER A 61 -0.83 -22.43 20.85
CA SER A 61 0.44 -21.77 21.17
C SER A 61 1.40 -21.76 19.98
N GLN A 62 1.53 -22.89 19.30
CA GLN A 62 2.32 -23.04 18.07
C GLN A 62 1.75 -22.18 16.93
N GLY A 63 0.43 -22.13 16.79
CA GLY A 63 -0.23 -21.25 15.81
C GLY A 63 0.13 -19.78 16.02
N HIS A 64 0.05 -19.31 17.27
CA HIS A 64 0.42 -17.93 17.61
C HIS A 64 1.90 -17.63 17.34
N GLN A 65 2.80 -18.59 17.60
CA GLN A 65 4.22 -18.46 17.29
C GLN A 65 4.47 -18.37 15.78
N ARG A 66 3.79 -19.20 14.97
CA ARG A 66 3.88 -19.16 13.51
C ARG A 66 3.40 -17.84 12.92
N ILE A 67 2.30 -17.26 13.42
CA ILE A 67 1.85 -15.93 13.00
C ILE A 67 2.92 -14.89 13.32
N ARG A 68 3.45 -14.86 14.55
CA ARG A 68 4.47 -13.89 14.96
C ARG A 68 5.72 -13.99 14.08
N PHE A 69 6.13 -15.21 13.75
CA PHE A 69 7.27 -15.44 12.85
C PHE A 69 7.03 -14.84 11.46
N ILE A 70 5.87 -15.11 10.85
CA ILE A 70 5.51 -14.59 9.52
C ILE A 70 5.43 -13.06 9.52
N LEU A 71 4.78 -12.47 10.53
CA LEU A 71 4.66 -11.01 10.64
C LEU A 71 6.01 -10.33 10.89
N ASN A 72 6.89 -10.93 11.70
CA ASN A 72 8.24 -10.41 11.93
C ASN A 72 9.11 -10.50 10.68
N GLN A 73 9.04 -11.62 9.95
CA GLN A 73 9.75 -11.79 8.69
C GLN A 73 9.28 -10.78 7.64
N TYR A 74 7.97 -10.57 7.55
CA TYR A 74 7.39 -9.56 6.65
C TYR A 74 7.89 -8.15 7.00
N ARG A 75 7.89 -7.79 8.29
CA ARG A 75 8.41 -6.49 8.77
C ARG A 75 9.87 -6.30 8.38
N GLU A 76 10.70 -7.32 8.55
CA GLU A 76 12.11 -7.27 8.15
C GLU A 76 12.24 -7.01 6.65
N LEU A 77 11.53 -7.78 5.82
CA LEU A 77 11.54 -7.60 4.36
C LEU A 77 11.05 -6.20 3.93
N GLU A 78 10.01 -5.67 4.58
CA GLU A 78 9.46 -4.35 4.27
C GLU A 78 10.41 -3.21 4.68
N ASN A 79 11.22 -3.42 5.72
CA ASN A 79 12.21 -2.46 6.20
C ASN A 79 13.59 -2.62 5.56
N GLN A 80 13.78 -3.61 4.69
CA GLN A 80 15.04 -3.78 3.95
C GLN A 80 15.33 -2.54 3.09
N GLY A 81 16.50 -1.94 3.31
CA GLY A 81 16.93 -0.74 2.58
C GLY A 81 16.31 0.56 3.07
N ARG A 82 15.56 0.56 4.18
CA ARG A 82 15.02 1.77 4.82
C ARG A 82 15.93 2.26 5.94
N SER A 83 15.97 3.58 6.12
CA SER A 83 16.68 4.21 7.23
C SER A 83 15.96 3.95 8.56
N SER A 84 16.69 4.02 9.67
CA SER A 84 16.14 3.79 11.02
C SER A 84 14.96 4.68 11.38
N ASP A 85 14.91 5.88 10.81
CA ASP A 85 13.86 6.90 11.03
C ASP A 85 12.57 6.63 10.21
N ASP A 86 12.67 5.83 9.14
CA ASP A 86 11.56 5.53 8.22
C ASP A 86 11.11 4.05 8.35
N GLN A 87 11.42 3.40 9.47
CA GLN A 87 11.05 2.00 9.68
C GLN A 87 9.54 1.87 9.89
N ARG A 88 8.90 1.00 9.11
CA ARG A 88 7.49 0.66 9.31
C ARG A 88 7.33 -0.20 10.56
N SER A 89 6.32 0.14 11.36
CA SER A 89 5.90 -0.61 12.52
C SER A 89 5.40 -2.01 12.14
N GLY A 90 5.61 -2.99 13.01
CA GLY A 90 5.08 -4.34 12.80
C GLY A 90 3.55 -4.40 12.87
N PHE A 91 2.97 -5.48 12.38
CA PHE A 91 1.55 -5.75 12.57
C PHE A 91 1.30 -6.37 13.95
N THR A 92 0.33 -5.83 14.67
CA THR A 92 -0.33 -6.52 15.78
C THR A 92 -1.51 -7.31 15.23
N TYR A 93 -1.90 -8.40 15.89
CA TYR A 93 -3.02 -9.19 15.43
C TYR A 93 -3.93 -9.61 16.58
N ASN A 94 -5.20 -9.84 16.25
CA ASN A 94 -6.17 -10.50 17.11
C ASN A 94 -6.75 -11.72 16.38
N ILE A 95 -7.06 -12.78 17.13
CA ILE A 95 -7.74 -13.97 16.62
C ILE A 95 -9.05 -14.12 17.37
N SER A 96 -10.14 -14.21 16.63
CA SER A 96 -11.43 -14.60 17.15
C SER A 96 -11.84 -15.95 16.55
N CYS A 97 -12.36 -16.82 17.41
CA CYS A 97 -12.83 -18.14 17.03
C CYS A 97 -14.27 -18.30 17.49
N GLN A 98 -15.10 -18.93 16.66
CA GLN A 98 -16.47 -19.25 17.04
C GLN A 98 -16.51 -20.39 18.08
N SER A 99 -17.70 -20.67 18.60
CA SER A 99 -18.00 -21.59 19.71
C SER A 99 -17.42 -23.02 19.61
N GLN A 100 -17.02 -23.49 18.42
CA GLN A 100 -16.48 -24.83 18.24
C GLN A 100 -14.97 -24.95 18.55
N GLY A 101 -14.26 -23.83 18.76
CA GLY A 101 -12.81 -23.77 18.99
C GLY A 101 -12.00 -23.66 17.70
N CYS A 102 -10.80 -23.07 17.76
CA CYS A 102 -10.09 -22.59 16.56
C CYS A 102 -9.50 -23.66 15.63
N LEU A 103 -9.16 -24.84 16.15
CA LEU A 103 -8.42 -25.88 15.42
C LEU A 103 -9.29 -27.12 15.12
N LYS A 104 -10.62 -26.98 15.19
CA LYS A 104 -11.54 -28.07 14.89
C LYS A 104 -12.06 -27.97 13.45
N PRO A 105 -12.29 -29.11 12.77
CA PRO A 105 -12.95 -29.11 11.47
C PRO A 105 -14.30 -28.38 11.54
N GLY A 106 -14.57 -27.53 10.55
CA GLY A 106 -15.83 -26.75 10.48
C GLY A 106 -15.86 -25.49 11.35
N SER A 107 -14.80 -25.17 12.09
CA SER A 107 -14.71 -23.92 12.86
C SER A 107 -14.45 -22.71 11.96
N LEU A 108 -15.06 -21.58 12.31
CA LEU A 108 -14.78 -20.28 11.70
C LEU A 108 -13.75 -19.53 12.56
N VAL A 109 -12.66 -19.11 11.91
CA VAL A 109 -11.56 -18.37 12.51
C VAL A 109 -11.37 -17.06 11.74
N GLU A 110 -11.33 -15.95 12.47
CA GLU A 110 -11.09 -14.63 11.93
C GLU A 110 -9.78 -14.08 12.50
N LEU A 111 -8.94 -13.53 11.62
CA LEU A 111 -7.68 -12.87 11.96
C LEU A 111 -7.79 -11.40 11.58
N SER A 112 -7.69 -10.52 12.56
CA SER A 112 -7.65 -9.06 12.34
C SER A 112 -6.21 -8.57 12.52
N LEU A 113 -5.67 -7.87 11.53
CA LEU A 113 -4.35 -7.23 11.59
C LEU A 113 -4.52 -5.73 11.86
N TYR A 114 -3.69 -5.21 12.75
CA TYR A 114 -3.66 -3.80 13.14
C TYR A 114 -2.23 -3.27 12.98
N ARG A 115 -2.10 -2.05 12.44
CA ARG A 115 -0.83 -1.35 12.31
C ARG A 115 -1.04 0.11 12.69
N SER A 116 -0.13 0.67 13.47
CA SER A 116 -0.08 2.12 13.71
C SER A 116 0.56 2.78 12.49
N PHE A 117 -0.10 3.81 11.97
CA PHE A 117 0.46 4.72 10.99
C PHE A 117 0.72 6.05 11.72
N GLU A 118 1.97 6.53 11.69
CA GLU A 118 2.25 7.92 12.03
C GLU A 118 1.93 8.73 10.78
N ILE A 119 0.86 9.54 10.84
CA ILE A 119 0.58 10.50 9.77
C ILE A 119 1.47 11.69 10.06
N GLU A 120 2.54 11.85 9.28
CA GLU A 120 3.21 13.14 9.19
C GLU A 120 2.24 14.13 8.55
N VAL A 121 1.57 14.92 9.38
CA VAL A 121 0.79 16.06 8.93
C VAL A 121 1.77 17.12 8.46
N TYR A 122 1.94 17.22 7.13
CA TYR A 122 2.71 18.30 6.52
C TYR A 122 1.97 19.62 6.74
N ASP A 123 2.32 20.35 7.79
CA ASP A 123 1.79 21.67 8.10
C ASP A 123 2.28 22.67 7.03
N SER A 124 1.34 23.16 6.21
CA SER A 124 1.60 24.09 5.11
C SER A 124 1.95 25.52 5.55
N ASP A 125 2.03 25.80 6.86
CA ASP A 125 2.20 27.16 7.38
C ASP A 125 3.65 27.71 7.29
N GLN A 126 4.62 26.92 6.82
CA GLN A 126 6.03 27.32 6.78
C GLN A 126 6.48 28.11 5.53
N MET A 127 5.57 28.56 4.66
CA MET A 127 5.90 29.42 3.51
C MET A 127 5.76 30.93 3.78
N ALA A 128 5.28 31.35 4.97
CA ALA A 128 5.06 32.77 5.27
C ALA A 128 6.22 33.48 6.02
N ARG A 129 7.38 32.83 6.21
CA ARG A 129 8.49 33.39 7.02
C ARG A 129 9.76 33.76 6.23
N ILE A 130 9.66 33.86 4.90
CA ILE A 130 10.73 34.40 4.04
C ILE A 130 10.24 35.66 3.32
N GLU A 131 9.50 36.53 4.02
CA GLU A 131 9.32 37.93 3.64
C GLU A 131 9.21 38.77 4.93
N ASN A 132 10.33 38.91 5.66
CA ASN A 132 10.59 40.10 6.47
C ASN A 132 12.08 40.25 6.78
#